data_AF-A0A7C6ML91-F1
#
_entry.id   AF-A0A7C6ML91-F1
#
_cell.length_a   1.000
_cell.length_b   1.000
_cell.length_c   1.000
_cell.angle_alpha   90.00
_cell.angle_beta   90.00
_cell.angle_gamma   90.00
#
_symmetry.space_group_name_H-M   'P 1'
#
loop_
_entity.id
_entity.type
_entity.pdbx_description
1 polymer ?
#
loop_
_entity_poly.entity_id
_entity_poly.type
_entity_poly.pdbx_seq_one_letter_code
_entity_poly.pdbx_strand_id
1 'polypeptide(L)' 'ARALGTDRVWVVPDCGLKTRGWDETRASLGALVEATRLTRSWLTAGAR' A
#
# COMPACT_ATOMS: atom_id res chain seq x y z
N ALA A 1 -2.37 19.40 5.16
CA ALA A 1 -3.70 18.88 5.52
C ALA A 1 -3.74 17.37 5.27
N ARG A 2 -4.18 16.57 6.25
CA ARG A 2 -4.45 15.15 6.05
C ARG A 2 -5.78 15.05 5.31
N ALA A 3 -5.73 15.08 3.98
CA ALA A 3 -6.91 15.24 3.13
C ALA A 3 -7.95 14.11 3.31
N LEU A 4 -7.47 12.91 3.65
CA LEU A 4 -8.28 11.74 3.94
C LEU A 4 -7.78 11.15 5.28
N GLY A 5 -8.69 10.88 6.22
CA GLY A 5 -8.36 10.17 7.46
C GLY A 5 -7.79 8.79 7.15
N THR A 6 -6.95 8.23 8.03
CA THR A 6 -6.34 6.90 7.81
C THR A 6 -7.34 5.77 7.72
N ASP A 7 -8.49 5.92 8.36
CA ASP A 7 -9.65 5.04 8.29
C ASP A 7 -10.33 5.05 6.90
N ARG A 8 -9.99 6.02 6.04
CA ARG A 8 -10.61 6.23 4.72
C ARG A 8 -9.67 5.90 3.55
N VAL A 9 -8.46 5.41 3.81
CA VAL A 9 -7.46 5.13 2.79
C VAL A 9 -7.27 3.61 2.63
N TRP A 10 -7.43 3.15 1.39
CA TRP A 10 -7.11 1.79 0.97
C TRP A 10 -5.90 1.81 0.07
N VAL A 11 -5.02 0.81 0.21
CA VAL A 11 -3.84 0.65 -0.65
C VAL A 11 -4.11 -0.50 -1.60
N VAL A 12 -4.26 -0.17 -2.88
CA VAL A 12 -4.58 -1.10 -3.97
C VAL A 12 -3.87 -0.61 -5.24
N PRO A 13 -3.58 -1.47 -6.22
CA PRO A 13 -3.12 -1.02 -7.53
C PRO A 13 -4.21 -0.21 -8.25
N ASP A 14 -3.79 0.59 -9.23
CA ASP A 14 -4.70 1.47 -10.00
C ASP A 14 -5.80 0.70 -10.75
N CYS A 15 -5.50 -0.51 -11.24
CA CYS A 15 -6.43 -1.31 -12.05
C CYS A 15 -6.14 -2.82 -11.91
N GLY A 16 -6.95 -3.64 -12.57
CA GLY A 16 -6.75 -5.07 -12.67
C GLY A 16 -5.44 -5.44 -13.37
N LEU A 17 -4.80 -6.52 -12.91
CA LEU A 17 -3.45 -6.93 -13.33
C LEU A 17 -3.45 -7.90 -14.53
N LYS A 18 -4.55 -7.99 -15.29
CA LYS A 18 -4.73 -8.98 -16.38
C LYS A 18 -3.63 -8.91 -17.44
N THR A 19 -3.02 -7.75 -17.65
CA THR A 19 -1.97 -7.50 -18.65
C THR A 19 -0.55 -7.56 -18.08
N ARG A 20 -0.38 -8.02 -16.83
CA ARG A 20 0.90 -8.11 -16.13
C ARG A 20 1.38 -9.55 -16.03
N GLY A 21 2.71 -9.74 -16.00
CA GLY A 21 3.32 -11.04 -15.76
C GLY A 21 3.28 -11.41 -14.28
N TRP A 22 3.44 -12.71 -13.96
CA TRP A 22 3.42 -13.19 -12.58
C TRP A 22 4.59 -12.67 -11.75
N ASP A 23 5.79 -12.58 -12.31
CA ASP A 23 6.97 -12.13 -11.56
C ASP A 23 6.88 -10.64 -11.22
N GLU A 24 6.49 -9.81 -12.21
CA GLU A 24 6.19 -8.38 -12.01
C GLU A 24 5.08 -8.18 -10.96
N THR A 25 3.99 -8.94 -11.08
CA THR A 25 2.84 -8.85 -10.18
C THR A 25 3.24 -9.19 -8.75
N ARG A 26 3.95 -10.30 -8.54
CA ARG A 26 4.37 -10.73 -7.21
C ARG A 26 5.35 -9.73 -6.57
N ALA A 27 6.33 -9.25 -7.34
CA ALA A 27 7.28 -8.26 -6.84
C ALA A 27 6.58 -6.94 -6.46
N SER A 28 5.72 -6.43 -7.34
CA SER A 28 5.02 -5.16 -7.13
C SER A 28 4.04 -5.22 -5.96
N LEU A 29 3.23 -6.28 -5.88
CA LEU A 29 2.31 -6.46 -4.75
C LEU A 29 3.05 -6.71 -3.44
N GLY A 30 4.18 -7.41 -3.47
CA GLY A 30 5.06 -7.59 -2.32
C GLY A 30 5.55 -6.25 -1.77
N ALA A 31 6.05 -5.38 -2.65
CA ALA A 31 6.49 -4.03 -2.28
C ALA A 31 5.33 -3.16 -1.75
N LEU A 32 4.15 -3.23 -2.37
CA LEU A 32 2.96 -2.48 -1.95
C LEU A 32 2.51 -2.87 -0.52
N VAL A 33 2.49 -4.16 -0.22
CA VAL A 33 2.16 -4.66 1.11
C VAL A 33 3.22 -4.23 2.13
N GLU A 34 4.50 -4.28 1.78
CA GLU A 34 5.57 -3.90 2.70
C GLU A 34 5.54 -2.41 3.04
N ALA A 35 5.36 -1.54 2.04
CA ALA A 35 5.17 -0.10 2.26
C ALA A 35 3.94 0.18 3.15
N THR A 36 2.86 -0.59 2.98
CA THR A 36 1.67 -0.49 3.82
C THR A 36 1.97 -0.88 5.28
N ARG A 37 2.75 -1.94 5.52
CA ARG A 37 3.17 -2.36 6.87
C ARG A 37 4.01 -1.29 7.55
N LEU A 38 4.99 -0.74 6.86
CA LEU A 38 5.84 0.36 7.37
C LEU A 38 5.01 1.60 7.71
N THR A 39 4.09 1.98 6.84
CA THR A 39 3.21 3.13 7.09
C THR A 39 2.33 2.90 8.33
N ARG A 40 1.77 1.69 8.47
CA ARG A 40 0.97 1.34 9.66
C ARG A 40 1.80 1.36 10.93
N SER A 41 3.03 0.85 10.91
CA SER A 41 3.90 0.87 12.08
C SER A 41 4.21 2.31 12.53
N TRP A 42 4.46 3.22 11.59
CA TRP A 42 4.67 4.65 11.91
C TRP A 42 3.43 5.31 12.51
N LEU A 43 2.24 5.00 11.98
CA LEU A 43 0.98 5.52 12.51
C LEU A 43 0.69 5.01 13.93
N THR A 44 1.06 3.75 14.24
CA THR A 44 0.87 3.18 15.59
C THR A 44 1.93 3.61 16.59
N ALA A 45 3.17 3.82 16.15
CA ALA A 45 4.28 4.22 17.00
C ALA A 45 4.21 5.70 17.43
N GLY A 46 3.14 6.42 17.07
CA GLY A 46 3.07 7.87 17.22
C GLY A 46 4.16 8.59 16.43
N ALA A 47 4.74 7.95 15.41
CA ALA A 47 5.73 8.54 14.53
C ALA A 47 5.01 9.42 13.48
N ARG A 48 4.32 10.43 14.00
CA ARG A 48 4.07 11.79 13.51
C ARG A 48 3.11 12.50 14.45
#